data_AF-A0A1V3S913-F1
#
_entry.id   AF-A0A1V3S913-F1
#
_cell.length_a   1.000
_cell.length_b   1.000
_cell.length_c   1.000
_cell.angle_alpha   90.00
_cell.angle_beta   90.00
_cell.angle_gamma   90.00
#
_symmetry.space_group_name_H-M   'P 1'
#
loop_
_entity.id
_entity.type
_entity.pdbx_description
1 polymer ?
#
loop_
_entity_poly.entity_id
_entity_poly.type
_entity_poly.pdbx_seq_one_letter_code
_entity_poly.pdbx_strand_id
1 'polypeptide(L)'
;MKLFSFPVFAIEKAIAKRMLGLASPHKEWFAQRWAQKPYRKAFVENKASPLVTLLAKGKTWDDETFNTELAAWDALFYPAEVEVLRPIIEGDGLLQLMQKNVPAERIQALLNKLDTQRQA
;
A
#
# COMPACT_ATOMS: atom_id res chain seq x y z
N MET A 1 -7.72 -10.99 5.76
CA MET A 1 -8.34 -10.25 4.64
C MET A 1 -8.47 -11.13 3.40
N LYS A 2 -9.61 -11.08 2.70
CA LYS A 2 -9.74 -11.63 1.34
C LYS A 2 -9.28 -10.59 0.31
N LEU A 3 -8.21 -10.88 -0.42
CA LEU A 3 -7.63 -9.93 -1.37
C LEU A 3 -8.51 -9.72 -2.60
N PHE A 4 -8.56 -8.48 -3.08
CA PHE A 4 -9.12 -8.16 -4.38
C PHE A 4 -8.23 -8.74 -5.48
N SER A 5 -8.85 -9.42 -6.46
CA SER A 5 -8.13 -9.93 -7.62
C SER A 5 -7.74 -8.76 -8.52
N PHE A 6 -6.51 -8.28 -8.35
CA PHE A 6 -5.90 -7.25 -9.18
C PHE A 6 -4.58 -7.78 -9.75
N PRO A 7 -4.21 -7.44 -10.99
CA PRO A 7 -3.00 -8.00 -11.59
C PRO A 7 -1.74 -7.63 -10.81
N VAL A 8 -1.04 -8.63 -10.28
CA VAL A 8 0.19 -8.46 -9.49
C VAL A 8 1.24 -7.65 -10.24
N PHE A 9 1.42 -7.89 -11.54
CA PHE A 9 2.37 -7.14 -12.37
C PHE A 9 2.08 -5.64 -12.42
N ALA A 10 0.80 -5.24 -12.32
CA ALA A 10 0.42 -3.83 -12.32
C ALA A 10 0.77 -3.16 -10.99
N ILE A 11 0.64 -3.90 -9.87
CA ILE A 11 1.10 -3.45 -8.54
C ILE A 11 2.62 -3.30 -8.54
N GLU A 12 3.35 -4.31 -9.03
CA GLU A 12 4.81 -4.25 -9.14
C GLU A 12 5.28 -3.08 -10.01
N LYS A 13 4.61 -2.82 -11.14
CA LYS A 13 4.91 -1.68 -12.03
C LYS A 13 4.65 -0.35 -11.34
N ALA A 14 3.55 -0.23 -10.57
CA ALA A 14 3.25 0.97 -9.80
C ALA A 14 4.35 1.23 -8.75
N ILE A 15 4.75 0.22 -8.00
CA ILE A 15 5.84 0.30 -7.01
C ILE A 15 7.15 0.70 -7.67
N ALA A 16 7.54 0.02 -8.76
CA ALA A 16 8.76 0.34 -9.50
C ALA A 16 8.79 1.79 -9.98
N LYS A 17 7.64 2.34 -10.43
CA LYS A 17 7.54 3.76 -10.81
C LYS A 17 7.68 4.70 -9.61
N ARG A 18 7.26 4.31 -8.41
CA ARG A 18 7.46 5.09 -7.16
C ARG A 18 8.89 5.10 -6.68
N MET A 19 9.58 3.98 -6.80
CA MET A 19 11.00 3.90 -6.44
C MET A 19 11.89 4.93 -7.16
N LEU A 20 11.50 5.33 -8.38
CA LEU A 20 12.26 6.35 -9.14
C LEU A 20 12.24 7.72 -8.47
N GLY A 21 11.17 8.06 -7.75
CA GLY A 21 10.96 9.34 -7.08
C GLY A 21 11.34 9.36 -5.59
N LEU A 22 11.79 8.23 -5.02
CA LEU A 22 12.22 8.18 -3.62
C LEU A 22 13.50 9.00 -3.41
N ALA A 23 13.58 9.73 -2.30
CA ALA A 23 14.81 10.37 -1.84
C ALA A 23 15.76 9.34 -1.19
N SER A 24 17.05 9.64 -1.14
CA SER A 24 18.00 8.91 -0.28
C SER A 24 17.72 9.30 1.20
N PRO A 25 17.77 8.36 2.17
CA PRO A 25 18.24 6.97 2.07
C PRO A 25 17.16 5.95 1.66
N HIS A 26 15.88 6.34 1.57
CA HIS A 26 14.77 5.42 1.31
C HIS A 26 14.90 4.68 -0.02
N LYS A 27 15.37 5.38 -1.07
CA LYS A 27 15.58 4.79 -2.39
C LYS A 27 16.56 3.62 -2.36
N GLU A 28 17.71 3.79 -1.73
CA GLU A 28 18.78 2.79 -1.70
C GLU A 28 18.34 1.56 -0.89
N TRP A 29 17.78 1.81 0.30
CA TRP A 29 17.30 0.76 1.20
C TRP A 29 16.22 -0.09 0.52
N PHE A 30 15.24 0.55 -0.12
CA PHE A 30 14.13 -0.15 -0.76
C PHE A 30 14.59 -0.84 -2.03
N ALA A 31 15.43 -0.22 -2.86
CA ALA A 31 15.94 -0.82 -4.09
C ALA A 31 16.74 -2.11 -3.83
N GLN A 32 17.60 -2.12 -2.82
CA GLN A 32 18.37 -3.30 -2.45
C GLN A 32 17.48 -4.49 -2.08
N ARG A 33 16.39 -4.23 -1.34
CA ARG A 33 15.44 -5.26 -0.91
C ARG A 33 14.49 -5.66 -2.04
N TRP A 34 14.02 -4.69 -2.82
CA TRP A 34 13.13 -4.92 -3.97
C TRP A 34 13.75 -5.83 -5.03
N ALA A 35 15.08 -5.76 -5.22
CA ALA A 35 15.81 -6.67 -6.09
C ALA A 35 15.73 -8.14 -5.62
N GLN A 36 15.52 -8.39 -4.32
CA GLN A 36 15.40 -9.73 -3.76
C GLN A 36 14.00 -10.29 -4.02
N LYS A 37 13.91 -11.35 -4.83
CA LYS A 37 12.64 -12.01 -5.18
C LYS A 37 11.76 -12.35 -3.95
N PRO A 38 12.31 -12.91 -2.84
CA PRO A 38 11.50 -13.20 -1.65
C PRO A 38 10.88 -11.95 -1.02
N TYR A 39 11.67 -10.88 -0.88
CA TYR A 39 11.19 -9.63 -0.30
C TYR A 39 10.12 -8.98 -1.17
N ARG A 40 10.37 -8.84 -2.48
CA ARG A 40 9.40 -8.27 -3.42
C ARG A 40 8.07 -9.02 -3.39
N LYS A 41 8.11 -10.36 -3.41
CA LYS A 41 6.91 -11.19 -3.30
C LYS A 41 6.15 -10.89 -1.99
N ALA A 42 6.83 -10.95 -0.85
CA ALA A 42 6.23 -10.70 0.45
C ALA A 42 5.68 -9.27 0.59
N PHE A 43 6.37 -8.27 0.05
CA PHE A 43 5.92 -6.88 0.04
C PHE A 43 4.62 -6.72 -0.75
N VAL A 44 4.56 -7.32 -1.94
CA VAL A 44 3.36 -7.25 -2.78
C VAL A 44 2.20 -8.00 -2.13
N GLU A 45 2.42 -9.19 -1.60
CA GLU A 45 1.37 -10.03 -1.01
C GLU A 45 0.84 -9.48 0.31
N ASN A 46 1.72 -9.03 1.20
CA ASN A 46 1.35 -8.68 2.59
C ASN A 46 1.14 -7.18 2.81
N LYS A 47 1.63 -6.32 1.91
CA LYS A 47 1.58 -4.85 2.08
C LYS A 47 0.83 -4.17 0.96
N ALA A 48 1.28 -4.33 -0.29
CA ALA A 48 0.68 -3.60 -1.40
C ALA A 48 -0.70 -4.14 -1.82
N SER A 49 -0.89 -5.46 -1.89
CA SER A 49 -2.17 -6.06 -2.31
C SER A 49 -3.31 -5.82 -1.31
N PRO A 50 -3.10 -5.90 0.02
CA PRO A 50 -4.10 -5.48 0.99
C PRO A 50 -4.46 -4.00 0.87
N LEU A 51 -3.47 -3.12 0.69
CA LEU A 51 -3.72 -1.70 0.45
C LEU A 51 -4.60 -1.48 -0.79
N VAL A 52 -4.26 -2.12 -1.91
CA VAL A 52 -5.06 -2.05 -3.14
C VAL A 52 -6.48 -2.57 -2.91
N THR A 53 -6.63 -3.62 -2.11
CA THR A 53 -7.95 -4.16 -1.74
C THR A 53 -8.77 -3.14 -0.95
N LEU A 54 -8.18 -2.52 0.08
CA LEU A 54 -8.82 -1.50 0.91
C LEU A 54 -9.25 -0.29 0.08
N LEU A 55 -8.42 0.15 -0.87
CA LEU A 55 -8.74 1.26 -1.80
C LEU A 55 -9.81 0.89 -2.82
N ALA A 56 -9.74 -0.32 -3.39
CA ALA A 56 -10.66 -0.74 -4.45
C ALA A 56 -12.05 -1.11 -3.92
N LYS A 57 -12.15 -1.59 -2.67
CA LYS A 57 -13.38 -2.16 -2.09
C LYS A 57 -13.96 -1.34 -0.94
N GLY A 58 -13.16 -0.75 -0.06
CA GLY A 58 -13.61 0.40 0.73
C GLY A 58 -14.01 1.49 -0.27
N LYS A 59 -15.08 2.26 -0.10
CA LYS A 59 -15.92 2.91 -1.16
C LYS A 59 -17.20 2.17 -1.45
N THR A 60 -17.19 0.84 -1.39
CA THR A 60 -18.42 0.02 -1.49
C THR A 60 -18.77 -0.69 -0.20
N TRP A 61 -17.79 -0.93 0.68
CA TRP A 61 -18.03 -1.50 2.00
C TRP A 61 -18.69 -0.49 2.94
N ASP A 62 -19.51 -1.00 3.86
CA ASP A 62 -19.86 -0.28 5.08
C ASP A 62 -18.64 -0.06 5.99
N ASP A 63 -18.82 0.73 7.04
CA ASP A 63 -17.73 1.12 7.94
C ASP A 63 -17.26 -0.06 8.80
N GLU A 64 -18.16 -0.97 9.21
CA GLU A 64 -17.82 -2.14 10.01
C GLU A 64 -16.90 -3.09 9.24
N THR A 65 -17.24 -3.41 7.99
CA THR A 65 -16.44 -4.24 7.10
C THR A 65 -15.09 -3.59 6.82
N PHE A 66 -15.07 -2.28 6.52
CA PHE A 66 -13.82 -1.57 6.28
C PHE A 66 -12.89 -1.59 7.49
N ASN A 67 -13.41 -1.30 8.68
CA ASN A 67 -12.61 -1.28 9.91
C ASN A 67 -12.09 -2.67 10.27
N THR A 68 -12.90 -3.72 10.07
CA THR A 68 -12.50 -5.11 10.29
C THR A 68 -11.36 -5.51 9.34
N GLU A 69 -11.48 -5.18 8.05
CA GLU A 69 -10.47 -5.50 7.05
C GLU A 69 -9.19 -4.64 7.22
N LEU A 70 -9.32 -3.37 7.64
CA LEU A 70 -8.20 -2.51 7.98
C LEU A 70 -7.44 -3.02 9.23
N ALA A 71 -8.17 -3.55 10.22
CA ALA A 71 -7.58 -4.18 11.39
C ALA A 71 -6.86 -5.49 11.00
N ALA A 72 -7.47 -6.30 10.13
CA ALA A 72 -6.90 -7.55 9.62
C ALA A 72 -5.66 -7.35 8.73
N TRP A 73 -5.44 -6.15 8.19
CA TRP A 73 -4.17 -5.78 7.57
C TRP A 73 -3.11 -5.53 8.64
N ASP A 74 -2.57 -6.61 9.19
CA ASP A 74 -1.58 -6.61 10.27
C ASP A 74 -0.14 -6.67 9.71
N ALA A 75 0.26 -5.60 9.03
CA ALA A 75 1.61 -5.45 8.48
C ALA A 75 2.35 -4.33 9.20
N LEU A 76 3.65 -4.57 9.48
CA LEU A 76 4.58 -3.53 9.95
C LEU A 76 5.32 -2.91 8.76
N PHE A 77 5.61 -1.62 8.85
CA PHE A 77 6.23 -0.85 7.77
C PHE A 77 7.57 -0.23 8.19
N TYR A 78 8.59 -0.45 7.38
CA TYR A 78 9.81 0.35 7.45
C TYR A 78 9.55 1.75 6.87
N PRO A 79 10.31 2.78 7.28
CA PRO A 79 10.14 4.14 6.75
C PRO A 79 10.16 4.21 5.22
N ALA A 80 11.07 3.51 4.57
CA ALA A 80 11.17 3.49 3.11
C ALA A 80 9.96 2.83 2.42
N GLU A 81 9.28 1.89 3.08
CA GLU A 81 8.06 1.27 2.57
C GLU A 81 6.87 2.23 2.66
N VAL A 82 6.78 3.01 3.74
CA VAL A 82 5.76 4.06 3.89
C VAL A 82 5.89 5.09 2.77
N GLU A 83 7.11 5.53 2.45
CA GLU A 83 7.37 6.46 1.33
C GLU A 83 6.95 5.91 -0.04
N VAL A 84 6.91 4.58 -0.20
CA VAL A 84 6.43 3.92 -1.42
C VAL A 84 4.90 3.85 -1.46
N LEU A 85 4.27 3.52 -0.32
CA LEU A 85 2.83 3.24 -0.24
C LEU A 85 1.98 4.50 -0.04
N ARG A 86 2.48 5.52 0.65
CA ARG A 86 1.76 6.76 0.95
C ARG A 86 1.26 7.47 -0.32
N PRO A 87 2.06 7.67 -1.38
CA PRO A 87 1.56 8.27 -2.62
C PRO A 87 0.46 7.45 -3.30
N ILE A 88 0.46 6.13 -3.11
CA ILE A 88 -0.59 5.22 -3.62
C ILE A 88 -1.90 5.38 -2.84
N ILE A 89 -1.89 5.93 -1.61
CA ILE A 89 -3.10 6.31 -0.87
C ILE A 89 -3.57 7.70 -1.27
N GLU A 90 -2.63 8.62 -1.53
CA GLU A 90 -2.92 10.03 -1.80
C GLU A 90 -3.40 10.32 -3.23
N GLY A 91 -3.26 9.38 -4.16
CA GLY A 91 -3.80 9.54 -5.52
C GLY A 91 -2.78 9.61 -6.62
N ASP A 92 -1.50 9.39 -6.31
CA ASP A 92 -0.45 9.50 -7.29
C ASP A 92 -0.27 8.19 -8.08
N GLY A 93 -0.32 8.31 -9.40
CA GLY A 93 0.24 7.32 -10.31
C GLY A 93 -0.75 6.26 -10.79
N LEU A 94 -0.23 5.06 -11.09
CA LEU A 94 -0.94 4.04 -11.87
C LEU A 94 -2.17 3.45 -11.17
N LEU A 95 -2.29 3.61 -9.85
CA LEU A 95 -3.38 3.05 -9.04
C LEU A 95 -4.42 4.09 -8.60
N GLN A 96 -4.29 5.34 -9.04
CA GLN A 96 -5.21 6.44 -8.68
C GLN A 96 -6.69 6.10 -8.93
N LEU A 97 -6.99 5.30 -9.95
CA LEU A 97 -8.36 4.91 -10.30
C LEU A 97 -9.03 4.06 -9.21
N MET A 98 -8.25 3.36 -8.39
CA MET A 98 -8.80 2.56 -7.30
C MET A 98 -9.43 3.46 -6.23
N GLN A 99 -8.86 4.63 -6.01
CA GLN A 99 -9.29 5.59 -4.98
C GLN A 99 -10.50 6.43 -5.36
N LYS A 100 -10.96 6.36 -6.62
CA LYS A 100 -12.11 7.16 -7.06
C LYS A 100 -13.31 6.89 -6.15
N ASN A 101 -13.79 7.93 -5.49
CA ASN A 101 -14.90 7.94 -4.52
C ASN A 101 -14.63 7.21 -3.20
N VAL A 102 -13.37 6.98 -2.81
CA VAL A 102 -13.06 6.53 -1.44
C VAL A 102 -13.32 7.70 -0.47
N PRO A 103 -14.09 7.49 0.62
CA PRO A 103 -14.32 8.53 1.63
C PRO A 103 -13.01 9.05 2.24
N ALA A 104 -12.95 10.34 2.52
CA ALA A 104 -11.74 10.99 3.03
C ALA A 104 -11.28 10.42 4.38
N GLU A 105 -12.22 10.01 5.22
CA GLU A 105 -11.97 9.39 6.53
C GLU A 105 -11.23 8.06 6.37
N ARG A 106 -11.54 7.30 5.31
CA ARG A 106 -10.88 6.01 5.01
C ARG A 106 -9.48 6.21 4.45
N ILE A 107 -9.27 7.23 3.63
CA ILE A 107 -7.93 7.65 3.20
C ILE A 107 -7.09 8.02 4.44
N GLN A 108 -7.63 8.84 5.34
CA GLN A 108 -6.94 9.21 6.57
C GLN A 108 -6.64 7.99 7.46
N ALA A 109 -7.57 7.03 7.58
CA ALA A 109 -7.36 5.81 8.33
C ALA A 109 -6.21 4.96 7.76
N LEU A 110 -6.08 4.88 6.43
CA LEU A 110 -4.97 4.19 5.77
C LEU A 110 -3.62 4.88 6.01
N LEU A 111 -3.59 6.22 5.93
CA LEU A 111 -2.39 7.00 6.23
C LEU A 111 -1.97 6.81 7.70
N ASN A 112 -2.93 6.88 8.63
CA ASN A 112 -2.69 6.65 10.06
C ASN A 112 -2.16 5.23 10.32
N LYS A 113 -2.64 4.21 9.59
CA LYS A 113 -2.14 2.83 9.70
C LYS A 113 -0.67 2.75 9.33
N LEU A 114 -0.24 3.38 8.22
CA LEU A 114 1.17 3.43 7.83
C LEU A 114 2.05 4.15 8.87
N ASP A 115 1.51 5.18 9.52
CA ASP A 115 2.26 5.96 10.51
C ASP A 115 2.34 5.30 11.89
N THR A 116 1.38 4.46 12.26
CA THR A 116 1.30 3.82 13.58
C THR A 116 1.92 2.43 13.62
N GLN A 117 1.87 1.66 12.54
CA GLN A 117 2.40 0.29 12.46
C GLN A 117 3.85 0.27 11.97
N ARG A 118 4.73 1.03 12.63
CA ARG A 118 6.13 1.15 12.21
C ARG A 118 6.97 0.01 12.74
N GLN A 119 7.80 -0.54 11.85
CA GLN A 119 8.86 -1.47 12.23
C GLN A 119 10.06 -0.66 12.75
N ALA A 120 10.60 -1.07 13.90
CA ALA A 120 11.79 -0.47 14.51
C ALA A 120 13.06 -0.68 13.68
#